data_AF-X1SAL9-F1
#
_entry.id   AF-X1SAL9-F1
#
_cell.length_a   1.000
_cell.length_b   1.000
_cell.length_c   1.000
_cell.angle_alpha   90.00
_cell.angle_beta   90.00
_cell.angle_gamma   90.00
#
_symmetry.space_group_name_H-M   'P 1'
#
loop_
_entity.id
_entity.type
_entity.pdbx_description
1 polymer ?
#
loop_
_entity_poly.entity_id
_entity_poly.type
_entity_poly.pdbx_seq_one_letter_code
_entity_poly.pdbx_strand_id
1 'polypeptide(L)'
;YYVVPTDPEWNKYPPGLREFCENPQDNPLQTPSGKIEFYSERLARHFPDDEERPPLPHWIPYGETHQESLLHPRAKKYPLLIVSNHGRWRVHANLDDVTWFSRSGCRGK
;
A
#
# COMPACT_ATOMS: atom_id res chain seq x y z
N TYR A 1 15.06 -8.74 22.13
CA TYR A 1 14.25 -7.60 21.67
C TYR A 1 14.52 -6.42 22.58
N TYR A 2 14.89 -5.28 21.99
CA TYR A 2 15.01 -4.02 22.72
C TYR A 2 13.71 -3.26 22.48
N VAL A 3 12.93 -3.04 23.53
CA VAL A 3 11.73 -2.20 23.45
C VAL A 3 12.22 -0.77 23.52
N VAL A 4 12.09 -0.03 22.42
CA VAL A 4 12.39 1.40 22.41
C VAL A 4 11.35 2.07 23.31
N PRO A 5 11.75 2.74 24.41
CA PRO A 5 10.81 3.40 25.29
C PRO A 5 10.14 4.56 24.56
N THR A 6 8.84 4.73 24.79
CA THR A 6 8.10 5.90 24.33
C THR A 6 8.66 7.16 25.00
N ASP A 7 8.82 8.25 24.25
CA ASP A 7 9.15 9.56 24.81
C ASP A 7 8.09 9.93 25.89
N PRO A 8 8.48 10.21 27.15
CA PRO A 8 7.54 10.62 28.20
C PRO A 8 6.69 11.83 27.82
N GLU A 9 7.23 12.71 26.96
CA GLU A 9 6.59 13.92 26.48
C GLU A 9 5.92 13.73 25.11
N TRP A 10 5.50 12.50 24.76
CA TRP A 10 4.92 12.17 23.45
C TRP A 10 3.72 13.05 23.06
N ASN A 11 2.97 13.55 24.04
CA ASN A 11 1.80 14.41 23.88
C ASN A 11 2.13 15.81 23.36
N LYS A 12 3.40 16.25 23.41
CA LYS A 12 3.82 17.53 22.84
C LYS A 12 3.86 17.52 21.31
N TYR A 13 3.96 16.32 20.72
CA TYR A 13 4.05 16.19 19.28
C TYR A 13 2.64 16.18 18.66
N PRO A 14 2.41 16.98 17.62
CA PRO A 14 1.15 16.96 16.90
C PRO A 14 1.00 15.60 16.18
N PRO A 15 -0.21 15.00 16.22
CA PRO A 15 -0.43 13.69 15.60
C PRO A 15 -0.44 13.80 14.07
N GLY A 16 0.48 13.09 13.41
CA GLY A 16 0.45 12.87 11.96
C GLY A 16 0.37 14.17 11.15
N LEU A 17 -0.69 14.30 10.35
CA LEU A 17 -0.91 15.46 9.47
C LEU A 17 -1.73 16.59 10.10
N ARG A 18 -1.88 16.62 11.45
CA ARG A 18 -2.73 17.63 12.11
C ARG A 18 -2.33 19.06 11.80
N GLU A 19 -1.04 19.39 11.81
CA GLU A 19 -0.58 20.75 11.52
C GLU A 19 -0.88 21.18 10.08
N PHE A 20 -0.76 20.27 9.11
CA PHE A 20 -1.19 20.53 7.73
C PHE A 20 -2.71 20.76 7.64
N CYS A 21 -3.52 20.00 8.38
CA CYS A 21 -4.97 20.19 8.40
C CYS A 21 -5.38 21.55 9.01
N GLU A 22 -4.66 22.01 10.03
CA GLU A 22 -4.96 23.27 10.73
C GLU A 22 -4.41 24.50 10.00
N ASN A 23 -3.20 24.41 9.44
CA ASN A 23 -2.56 25.48 8.70
C ASN A 23 -1.65 24.93 7.56
N PRO A 24 -2.23 24.63 6.39
CA PRO A 24 -1.49 24.00 5.28
C PRO A 24 -0.49 24.95 4.59
N GLN A 25 -0.65 26.27 4.75
CA GLN A 25 0.26 27.26 4.17
C GLN A 25 1.61 27.24 4.88
N ASP A 26 1.59 27.17 6.22
CA ASP A 26 2.81 27.14 7.04
C ASP A 26 3.34 25.72 7.24
N ASN A 27 2.51 24.70 7.03
CA ASN A 27 2.88 23.28 7.15
C ASN A 27 2.61 22.50 5.85
N PRO A 28 3.20 22.88 4.70
CA PRO A 28 2.89 22.26 3.42
C PRO A 28 3.38 20.81 3.33
N LEU A 29 2.69 19.99 2.54
CA LEU A 29 3.16 18.65 2.20
C LEU A 29 4.39 18.71 1.29
N GLN A 30 5.13 17.61 1.20
CA GLN A 30 6.30 17.46 0.31
C GLN A 30 5.91 17.23 -1.17
N THR A 31 4.66 17.52 -1.53
CA THR A 31 4.16 17.48 -2.90
C THR A 31 4.60 18.74 -3.65
N PRO A 32 4.69 18.72 -4.99
CA PRO A 32 5.03 19.91 -5.78
C PRO A 32 4.16 21.14 -5.48
N SER A 33 2.86 20.94 -5.24
CA SER A 33 1.93 22.02 -4.91
C SER A 33 1.90 22.41 -3.42
N GLY A 34 2.57 21.64 -2.55
CA GLY A 34 2.44 21.76 -1.10
C GLY A 34 1.11 21.26 -0.52
N LYS A 35 0.22 20.70 -1.36
CA LYS A 35 -1.14 20.28 -1.01
C LYS A 35 -1.37 18.79 -1.24
N ILE A 36 -2.54 18.29 -0.85
CA ILE A 36 -3.02 16.99 -1.32
C ILE A 36 -3.35 17.12 -2.81
N GLU A 37 -2.70 16.31 -3.64
CA GLU A 37 -2.82 16.34 -5.09
C GLU A 37 -3.82 15.30 -5.58
N PHE A 38 -4.93 15.74 -6.18
CA PHE A 38 -5.82 14.87 -6.96
C PHE A 38 -5.21 14.52 -8.31
N TYR A 39 -4.52 15.50 -8.92
CA TYR A 39 -3.71 15.34 -10.12
C TYR A 39 -2.24 15.39 -9.72
N SER A 40 -1.51 14.29 -9.94
CA SER A 40 -0.10 14.22 -9.59
C SER A 40 0.78 14.92 -10.64
N GLU A 41 1.34 16.07 -10.29
CA GLU A 41 2.26 16.79 -11.17
C GLU A 41 3.53 15.98 -11.46
N ARG A 42 3.98 15.16 -10.50
CA ARG A 42 5.17 14.30 -10.67
C ARG A 42 4.92 13.22 -11.71
N LEU A 43 3.77 12.54 -11.65
CA LEU A 43 3.42 11.54 -12.68
C LEU A 43 3.31 12.22 -14.05
N ALA A 44 2.64 13.37 -14.14
CA ALA A 44 2.48 14.09 -15.40
C ALA A 44 3.81 14.51 -16.05
N ARG A 45 4.81 14.91 -15.25
CA ARG A 45 6.11 15.36 -15.75
C ARG A 45 7.06 14.21 -16.08
N HIS A 46 7.05 13.14 -15.28
CA HIS A 46 8.05 12.07 -15.38
C HIS A 46 7.54 10.82 -16.09
N PHE A 47 6.22 10.62 -16.16
CA PHE A 47 5.56 9.45 -16.75
C PHE A 47 4.33 9.88 -17.58
N PRO A 48 4.48 10.78 -18.57
CA PRO A 48 3.34 11.32 -19.32
C PRO A 48 2.58 10.27 -20.15
N ASP A 49 3.28 9.21 -20.58
CA ASP A 49 2.75 8.16 -21.46
C ASP A 49 2.40 6.87 -20.69
N ASP A 50 2.37 6.91 -19.35
CA ASP A 50 2.01 5.76 -18.51
C ASP A 50 0.48 5.61 -18.43
N GLU A 51 -0.06 4.75 -19.30
CA GLU A 51 -1.48 4.41 -19.37
C GLU A 51 -1.97 3.56 -18.17
N GLU A 52 -1.07 2.91 -17.41
CA GLU A 52 -1.43 2.12 -16.23
C GLU A 52 -1.49 2.96 -14.95
N ARG A 53 -0.72 4.06 -14.89
CA ARG A 53 -0.60 4.96 -13.73
C ARG A 53 -0.74 6.43 -14.16
N PRO A 54 -1.92 6.80 -14.67
CA PRO A 54 -2.23 8.16 -15.08
C PRO A 54 -2.09 9.16 -13.92
N PRO A 55 -1.80 10.44 -14.20
CA PRO A 55 -1.71 11.48 -13.17
C PRO A 55 -2.99 11.71 -12.37
N LEU A 56 -4.14 11.37 -12.95
CA LEU A 56 -5.46 11.44 -12.31
C LEU A 56 -6.02 10.02 -12.16
N PRO A 57 -6.43 9.61 -10.95
CA PRO A 57 -7.01 8.28 -10.74
C PRO A 57 -8.25 8.03 -11.60
N HIS A 58 -8.26 6.92 -12.32
CA HIS A 58 -9.42 6.43 -13.07
C HIS A 58 -9.44 4.90 -13.12
N TRP A 59 -10.56 4.33 -13.53
CA TRP A 59 -10.68 2.87 -13.63
C TRP A 59 -9.96 2.35 -14.88
N ILE A 60 -8.97 1.48 -14.68
CA ILE A 60 -8.20 0.80 -15.73
C ILE A 60 -8.37 -0.71 -15.58
N PRO A 61 -9.04 -1.40 -16.52
CA PRO A 61 -9.41 -2.80 -16.36
C PRO A 61 -8.23 -3.76 -16.32
N TYR A 62 -7.16 -3.45 -17.05
CA TYR A 62 -5.89 -4.16 -17.13
C TYR A 62 -4.90 -3.29 -17.92
N GLY A 63 -3.62 -3.60 -17.84
CA GLY A 63 -2.59 -2.97 -18.67
C GLY A 63 -1.43 -3.91 -18.97
N GLU A 64 -0.29 -3.34 -19.33
CA GLU A 64 0.91 -4.09 -19.66
C GLU A 64 1.40 -4.96 -18.49
N THR A 65 1.51 -4.38 -17.29
CA THR A 65 2.03 -5.04 -16.09
C THR A 65 0.93 -5.69 -15.23
N HIS A 66 -0.30 -5.18 -15.30
CA HIS A 66 -1.45 -5.69 -14.52
C HIS A 66 -2.44 -6.48 -15.40
N GLN A 67 -2.28 -7.80 -15.46
CA GLN A 67 -3.01 -8.71 -16.36
C GLN A 67 -3.89 -9.73 -15.62
N GLU A 68 -4.12 -9.54 -14.33
CA GLU A 68 -4.86 -10.45 -13.44
C GLU A 68 -6.38 -10.33 -13.59
N SER A 69 -6.84 -9.27 -14.26
CA SER A 69 -8.26 -9.00 -14.50
C SER A 69 -8.94 -10.10 -15.30
N LEU A 70 -10.18 -10.42 -14.92
CA LEU A 70 -11.04 -11.33 -15.69
C LEU A 70 -11.38 -10.78 -17.09
N LEU A 71 -11.24 -9.46 -17.30
CA LEU A 71 -11.45 -8.82 -18.60
C LEU A 71 -10.26 -9.01 -19.54
N HIS A 72 -9.08 -9.39 -19.03
CA HIS A 72 -7.90 -9.58 -19.85
C HIS A 72 -7.97 -10.90 -20.64
N PRO A 73 -7.57 -10.97 -21.92
CA PRO A 73 -7.65 -12.20 -22.73
C PRO A 73 -6.95 -13.42 -22.11
N ARG A 74 -5.90 -13.20 -21.32
CA ARG A 74 -5.15 -14.22 -20.58
C ARG A 74 -6.02 -15.01 -19.60
N ALA A 75 -7.09 -14.42 -19.07
CA ALA A 75 -8.02 -15.08 -18.16
C ALA A 75 -8.71 -16.30 -18.80
N LYS A 76 -8.84 -16.36 -20.13
CA LYS A 76 -9.37 -17.54 -20.85
C LYS A 76 -8.47 -18.76 -20.69
N LYS A 77 -7.15 -18.55 -20.66
CA LYS A 77 -6.14 -19.61 -20.53
C LYS A 77 -5.86 -19.93 -19.05
N TYR A 78 -5.86 -18.91 -18.20
CA TYR A 78 -5.58 -19.02 -16.77
C TYR A 78 -6.77 -18.48 -15.97
N PRO A 79 -7.79 -19.31 -15.71
CA PRO A 79 -9.08 -18.85 -15.16
C PRO A 79 -9.06 -18.61 -13.65
N LEU A 80 -7.98 -18.97 -12.96
CA LEU A 80 -7.85 -18.83 -11.52
C LEU A 80 -7.02 -17.59 -11.17
N LEU A 81 -7.54 -16.77 -10.26
CA LEU A 81 -6.80 -15.67 -9.65
C LEU A 81 -6.02 -16.17 -8.44
N ILE A 82 -4.71 -15.96 -8.43
CA ILE A 82 -3.85 -16.28 -7.28
C ILE A 82 -3.79 -15.06 -6.38
N VAL A 83 -4.13 -15.24 -5.09
CA VAL A 83 -4.02 -14.21 -4.07
C VAL A 83 -3.04 -14.69 -3.00
N SER A 84 -1.91 -14.01 -2.85
CA SER A 84 -0.85 -14.36 -1.91
C SER A 84 -0.92 -13.48 -0.66
N ASN A 85 -2.03 -13.55 0.07
CA ASN A 85 -2.19 -12.77 1.30
C ASN A 85 -1.15 -13.16 2.35
N HIS A 86 -0.87 -12.25 3.28
CA HIS A 86 0.01 -12.55 4.41
C HIS A 86 -0.54 -13.74 5.21
N GLY A 87 0.35 -14.69 5.50
CA GLY A 87 0.00 -15.89 6.24
C GLY A 87 -0.30 -15.55 7.70
N ARG A 88 -1.38 -16.12 8.25
CA ARG A 88 -1.80 -15.85 9.64
C ARG A 88 -0.76 -16.24 10.69
N TRP A 89 0.02 -17.29 10.42
CA TRP A 89 0.89 -17.95 11.40
C TRP A 89 2.38 -17.74 11.12
N ARG A 90 2.73 -16.82 10.24
CA ARG A 90 4.12 -16.51 9.89
C ARG A 90 4.27 -15.03 9.61
N VAL A 91 5.52 -14.55 9.62
CA VAL A 91 5.83 -13.17 9.21
C VAL A 91 6.69 -13.24 7.96
N HIS A 92 6.06 -13.02 6.81
CA HIS A 92 6.65 -13.29 5.49
C HIS A 92 7.09 -14.76 5.37
N ALA A 93 8.39 -15.04 5.32
CA ALA A 93 8.95 -16.39 5.35
C ALA A 93 9.45 -16.81 6.74
N ASN A 94 9.52 -15.88 7.70
CA ASN A 94 9.98 -16.17 9.05
C ASN A 94 8.94 -17.01 9.79
N LEU A 95 9.41 -18.00 10.56
CA LEU A 95 8.61 -18.93 11.36
C LEU A 95 7.81 -19.96 10.54
N ASP A 96 8.00 -20.01 9.22
CA ASP A 96 7.32 -20.99 8.34
C ASP A 96 7.85 -22.42 8.56
N ASP A 97 9.09 -22.54 9.02
CA ASP A 97 9.80 -23.78 9.37
C ASP A 97 9.54 -24.27 10.81
N VAL A 98 8.96 -23.41 11.65
CA VAL A 98 8.63 -23.75 13.02
C VAL A 98 7.33 -24.55 13.04
N THR A 99 7.47 -25.87 13.22
CA THR A 99 6.37 -26.85 13.12
C THR A 99 5.14 -26.55 13.98
N TRP A 100 5.28 -25.82 15.08
CA TRP A 100 4.15 -25.39 15.91
C TRP A 100 3.20 -24.45 15.16
N PHE A 101 3.73 -23.53 14.34
CA PHE A 101 2.90 -22.57 13.61
C PHE A 101 2.17 -23.18 12.41
N SER A 102 2.73 -24.23 11.81
CA SER A 102 2.05 -24.98 10.74
C SER A 102 1.04 -26.01 11.26
N ARG A 103 1.31 -26.65 12.41
CA ARG A 103 0.45 -27.71 12.98
C ARG A 103 -0.68 -27.19 13.87
N SER A 104 -0.47 -26.08 14.56
CA SER A 104 -1.42 -25.53 15.55
C SER A 104 -2.38 -24.50 14.97
N GLY A 105 -2.32 -24.23 13.66
CA GLY A 105 -3.35 -23.49 12.96
C GLY A 105 -4.68 -24.23 13.06
N CYS A 106 -5.52 -23.81 14.01
CA CYS A 106 -6.85 -24.32 14.33
C CYS A 106 -7.46 -25.24 13.26
N ARG A 107 -7.37 -26.57 13.47
CA ARG A 107 -8.51 -27.42 13.12
C ARG A 107 -9.65 -26.88 13.98
N GLY A 108 -10.65 -26.27 13.35
CA GLY A 108 -11.81 -25.72 14.05
C GLY A 108 -12.34 -26.75 15.04
N LYS A 109 -12.45 -26.34 16.30
CA LYS A 109 -13.61 -26.72 17.10
C LYS A 109 -14.74 -25.79 16.70
#